data_AF-A0A955KAW3-F1
#
_entry.id   AF-A0A955KAW3-F1
#
_cell.length_a   1.000
_cell.length_b   1.000
_cell.length_c   1.000
_cell.angle_alpha   90.00
_cell.angle_beta   90.00
_cell.angle_gamma   90.00
#
_symmetry.space_group_name_H-M   'P 1'
#
loop_
_entity.id
_entity.type
_entity.pdbx_description
1 polymer ?
#
loop_
_entity_poly.entity_id
_entity_poly.type
_entity_poly.pdbx_seq_one_letter_code
_entity_poly.pdbx_strand_id
1 'polypeptide(L)'
;MGIIGLLCLGGLSVVSKPAPAKQAPVGIVVPHHDMVAAARRAYFDEVAAQVQPETIVIVAPDHFDQAVAPIVTSQQDWETVIGTVPADRALIESLNITVQADSFTSEHAITSLLKDIKQSFPSSKIVPILINRAATYEEVTALTKQLYVTCPECLLIASVDFSHTIDVMVADLHDVAALRGLFAADAPQLYREAEVDSPESLVALVTWSALHGAEQFDLFSHTNSGFLSGTVSGEMTTHIIGGYHIGSAAPQAGSITFMMAGDAMFARGVHERFQRDATVFESLGQRFFWGADVALVNLEGYFTDTVDKELWQADPPQFGFHTAYVDVLRYLRVNVVNVANNHAGDGGASAFGDSLRTVAGAGISYIGDDTDSTKASVYTKEINGVKLAIIGVYTHQGFTGLRETIEQYSRAGYHVFVYAHWGEEYAAKSNEIQQQMAHDWIDRGADLVVGIHPHVVQEVEVYAGRPIVYSLGNFIFDQGFSDETKVGAVVGGAVKSGELSVFLVPVQSYLSPAVLEPTLYKKYRDTWAAPWQVYQSENGYYTFDLE
;
A
#
# COMPACT_ATOMS: atom_id res chain seq x y z
N MET A 1 55.55 -9.10 -12.98
CA MET A 1 55.85 -8.66 -11.60
C MET A 1 54.69 -7.76 -11.22
N GLY A 2 53.62 -8.32 -10.64
CA GLY A 2 53.42 -8.44 -9.19
C GLY A 2 52.83 -7.11 -8.71
N ILE A 3 51.59 -7.01 -8.24
CA ILE A 3 50.99 -7.75 -7.13
C ILE A 3 49.45 -7.72 -7.31
N ILE A 4 48.84 -8.89 -7.15
CA ILE A 4 47.40 -9.10 -7.01
C ILE A 4 47.03 -8.70 -5.58
N GLY A 5 46.17 -7.68 -5.44
CA GLY A 5 45.57 -7.28 -4.17
C GLY A 5 44.26 -8.03 -3.94
N LEU A 6 44.34 -9.09 -3.15
CA LEU A 6 43.23 -9.81 -2.53
C LEU A 6 42.30 -8.83 -1.79
N LEU A 7 41.03 -8.75 -2.19
CA LEU A 7 39.95 -8.22 -1.34
C LEU A 7 39.21 -9.41 -0.75
N CYS A 8 39.23 -9.46 0.59
CA CYS A 8 38.76 -10.54 1.43
C CYS A 8 37.29 -10.88 1.19
N LEU A 9 37.04 -12.12 0.78
CA LEU A 9 35.81 -12.86 1.06
C LEU A 9 35.76 -13.13 2.58
N GLY A 10 35.05 -12.28 3.30
CA GLY A 10 34.69 -12.49 4.70
C GLY A 10 33.23 -12.88 4.79
N GLY A 11 32.94 -14.17 4.59
CA GLY A 11 31.66 -14.74 5.01
C GLY A 11 31.54 -14.61 6.53
N LEU A 12 30.61 -13.78 7.00
CA LEU A 12 30.13 -13.83 8.36
C LEU A 12 29.21 -15.04 8.49
N SER A 13 29.81 -16.22 8.64
CA SER A 13 29.15 -17.32 9.33
C SER A 13 29.02 -16.89 10.79
N VAL A 14 27.93 -16.21 11.13
CA VAL A 14 27.50 -16.13 12.52
C VAL A 14 27.18 -17.57 12.89
N VAL A 15 28.06 -18.21 13.66
CA VAL A 15 27.68 -19.37 14.46
C VAL A 15 26.67 -18.83 15.46
N SER A 16 25.42 -18.79 15.04
CA SER A 16 24.31 -18.52 15.94
C SER A 16 24.38 -19.63 16.98
N LYS A 17 24.39 -19.24 18.26
CA LYS A 17 23.88 -20.16 19.28
C LYS A 17 22.54 -20.66 18.73
N PRO A 18 22.25 -21.97 18.75
CA PRO A 18 20.95 -22.44 18.32
C PRO A 18 19.92 -21.60 19.07
N ALA A 19 19.09 -20.87 18.31
CA ALA A 19 17.95 -20.20 18.89
C ALA A 19 17.23 -21.25 19.74
N PRO A 20 16.77 -20.92 20.95
CA PRO A 20 15.90 -21.84 21.68
C PRO A 20 14.84 -22.32 20.70
N ALA A 21 14.60 -23.64 20.65
CA ALA A 21 13.61 -24.20 19.75
C ALA A 21 12.32 -23.38 19.91
N LYS A 22 11.88 -22.72 18.83
CA LYS A 22 10.65 -21.92 18.87
C LYS A 22 9.53 -22.86 19.32
N GLN A 23 8.69 -22.38 20.25
CA GLN A 23 7.47 -23.11 20.58
C GLN A 23 6.59 -23.15 19.34
N ALA A 24 5.77 -24.20 19.18
CA ALA A 24 4.84 -24.27 18.07
C ALA A 24 3.92 -23.03 18.03
N PRO A 25 3.58 -22.51 16.84
CA PRO A 25 2.60 -21.44 16.75
C PRO A 25 1.23 -21.94 17.18
N VAL A 26 0.45 -21.08 17.83
CA VAL A 26 -0.93 -21.39 18.24
C VAL A 26 -1.93 -21.11 17.11
N GLY A 27 -1.58 -20.17 16.22
CA GLY A 27 -2.36 -19.81 15.05
C GLY A 27 -1.45 -19.35 13.92
N ILE A 28 -1.83 -19.65 12.68
CA ILE A 28 -1.06 -19.32 11.49
C ILE A 28 -1.93 -18.66 10.41
N VAL A 29 -1.31 -17.81 9.58
CA VAL A 29 -1.89 -17.29 8.34
C VAL A 29 -1.17 -17.90 7.15
N VAL A 30 -1.94 -18.38 6.17
CA VAL A 30 -1.42 -18.92 4.92
C VAL A 30 -2.31 -18.52 3.75
N PRO A 31 -1.73 -18.31 2.55
CA PRO A 31 -2.48 -18.07 1.33
C PRO A 31 -3.10 -19.35 0.76
N HIS A 32 -4.24 -19.22 0.11
CA HIS A 32 -4.83 -20.31 -0.67
C HIS A 32 -4.49 -20.23 -2.15
N HIS A 33 -3.83 -19.16 -2.63
CA HIS A 33 -3.28 -19.14 -3.98
C HIS A 33 -2.21 -20.22 -4.21
N ASP A 34 -2.43 -21.10 -5.18
CA ASP A 34 -1.56 -22.27 -5.40
C ASP A 34 -0.17 -21.94 -5.97
N MET A 35 0.06 -20.73 -6.49
CA MET A 35 1.41 -20.30 -6.92
C MET A 35 2.44 -20.39 -5.80
N VAL A 36 2.02 -20.28 -4.55
CA VAL A 36 2.88 -20.34 -3.35
C VAL A 36 2.70 -21.62 -2.54
N ALA A 37 2.06 -22.65 -3.12
CA ALA A 37 1.83 -23.93 -2.44
C ALA A 37 3.13 -24.61 -1.95
N ALA A 38 4.26 -24.37 -2.62
CA ALA A 38 5.55 -24.89 -2.17
C ALA A 38 6.04 -24.23 -0.87
N ALA A 39 5.94 -22.90 -0.76
CA ALA A 39 6.29 -22.16 0.44
C ALA A 39 5.32 -22.50 1.59
N ARG A 40 4.02 -22.59 1.27
CA ARG A 40 2.98 -23.04 2.20
C ARG A 40 3.25 -24.42 2.80
N ARG A 41 3.57 -25.41 1.96
CA ARG A 41 3.96 -26.76 2.44
C ARG A 41 5.21 -26.74 3.31
N ALA A 42 6.22 -25.98 2.91
CA ALA A 42 7.45 -25.87 3.71
C ALA A 42 7.16 -25.34 5.11
N TYR A 43 6.26 -24.34 5.21
CA TYR A 43 5.84 -23.81 6.50
C TYR A 43 4.98 -24.79 7.31
N PHE A 44 4.03 -25.48 6.66
CA PHE A 44 3.26 -26.54 7.33
C PHE A 44 4.17 -27.66 7.86
N ASP A 45 5.19 -28.08 7.11
CA ASP A 45 6.17 -29.06 7.56
C ASP A 45 7.00 -28.56 8.76
N GLU A 46 7.34 -27.27 8.79
CA GLU A 46 8.02 -26.64 9.93
C GLU A 46 7.14 -26.62 11.19
N VAL A 47 5.84 -26.30 11.05
CA VAL A 47 4.86 -26.34 12.14
C VAL A 47 4.63 -27.78 12.60
N ALA A 48 4.45 -28.71 11.66
CA ALA A 48 4.23 -30.14 11.90
C ALA A 48 5.38 -30.83 12.63
N ALA A 49 6.61 -30.32 12.47
CA ALA A 49 7.77 -30.78 13.22
C ALA A 49 7.73 -30.39 14.71
N GLN A 50 6.91 -29.39 15.07
CA GLN A 50 6.78 -28.86 16.42
C GLN A 50 5.48 -29.34 17.10
N VAL A 51 4.38 -29.46 16.34
CA VAL A 51 3.07 -29.87 16.85
C VAL A 51 2.29 -30.71 15.84
N GLN A 52 1.59 -31.73 16.32
CA GLN A 52 0.64 -32.55 15.56
C GLN A 52 -0.74 -32.42 16.22
N PRO A 53 -1.54 -31.39 15.88
CA PRO A 53 -2.83 -31.16 16.52
C PRO A 53 -3.82 -32.28 16.18
N GLU A 54 -4.68 -32.68 17.12
CA GLU A 54 -5.76 -33.62 16.79
C GLU A 54 -6.75 -32.98 15.81
N THR A 55 -7.03 -31.69 15.99
CA THR A 55 -7.99 -30.93 15.18
C THR A 55 -7.40 -29.59 14.73
N ILE A 56 -7.62 -29.28 13.45
CA ILE A 56 -7.22 -28.02 12.83
C ILE A 56 -8.50 -27.24 12.49
N VAL A 57 -8.59 -26.00 12.96
CA VAL A 57 -9.66 -25.07 12.60
C VAL A 57 -9.18 -24.26 11.41
N ILE A 58 -9.94 -24.24 10.32
CA ILE A 58 -9.62 -23.44 9.13
C ILE A 58 -10.69 -22.37 9.00
N VAL A 59 -10.31 -21.10 9.11
CA VAL A 59 -11.17 -19.95 8.83
C VAL A 59 -10.78 -19.35 7.49
N ALA A 60 -11.78 -19.12 6.63
CA ALA A 60 -11.55 -18.73 5.24
C ALA A 60 -12.70 -17.84 4.70
N PRO A 61 -12.45 -17.02 3.66
CA PRO A 61 -13.50 -16.29 2.94
C PRO A 61 -14.48 -17.23 2.22
N ASP A 62 -15.73 -16.78 2.10
CA ASP A 62 -16.71 -17.27 1.12
C ASP A 62 -16.61 -16.46 -0.18
N HIS A 63 -15.82 -16.93 -1.15
CA HIS A 63 -15.57 -16.21 -2.41
C HIS A 63 -16.79 -16.16 -3.32
N PHE A 64 -17.67 -17.14 -3.20
CA PHE A 64 -18.80 -17.34 -4.11
C PHE A 64 -20.12 -16.82 -3.55
N ASP A 65 -20.09 -16.20 -2.36
CA ASP A 65 -21.27 -15.72 -1.62
C ASP A 65 -22.36 -16.80 -1.52
N GLN A 66 -21.95 -18.05 -1.28
CA GLN A 66 -22.86 -19.21 -1.22
C GLN A 66 -23.32 -19.52 0.21
N ALA A 67 -22.67 -18.95 1.23
CA ALA A 67 -23.03 -19.16 2.63
C ALA A 67 -24.40 -18.53 2.95
N VAL A 68 -25.31 -19.32 3.52
CA VAL A 68 -26.66 -18.86 3.90
C VAL A 68 -26.72 -18.04 5.19
N ALA A 69 -25.59 -17.94 5.90
CA ALA A 69 -25.41 -17.18 7.12
C ALA A 69 -24.01 -16.53 7.11
N PRO A 70 -23.77 -15.49 7.93
CA PRO A 70 -22.46 -14.83 7.97
C PRO A 70 -21.28 -15.76 8.24
N ILE A 71 -21.53 -16.80 9.03
CA ILE A 71 -20.56 -17.83 9.39
C ILE A 71 -21.22 -19.19 9.19
N VAL A 72 -20.58 -20.06 8.40
CA VAL A 72 -21.05 -21.44 8.16
C VAL A 72 -19.90 -22.44 8.32
N THR A 73 -20.24 -23.70 8.59
CA THR A 73 -19.28 -24.82 8.70
C THR A 73 -19.78 -26.03 7.92
N SER A 74 -18.90 -27.00 7.62
CA SER A 74 -19.28 -28.28 7.01
C SER A 74 -18.85 -29.48 7.85
N GLN A 75 -19.71 -30.51 7.92
CA GLN A 75 -19.45 -31.80 8.57
C GLN A 75 -18.94 -32.89 7.59
N GLN A 76 -18.67 -32.50 6.34
CA GLN A 76 -18.24 -33.43 5.30
C GLN A 76 -16.78 -33.85 5.48
N ASP A 77 -16.51 -35.13 5.24
CA ASP A 77 -15.14 -35.62 5.08
C ASP A 77 -14.68 -35.26 3.66
N TRP A 78 -13.39 -34.99 3.52
CA TRP A 78 -12.82 -34.47 2.28
C TRP A 78 -11.85 -35.43 1.64
N GLU A 79 -12.13 -35.81 0.40
CA GLU A 79 -11.24 -36.68 -0.37
C GLU A 79 -10.16 -35.87 -1.06
N THR A 80 -8.89 -36.21 -0.78
CA THR A 80 -7.73 -35.66 -1.49
C THR A 80 -7.04 -36.77 -2.29
N VAL A 81 -6.15 -36.38 -3.21
CA VAL A 81 -5.33 -37.32 -3.98
C VAL A 81 -4.40 -38.21 -3.13
N ILE A 82 -4.17 -37.86 -1.86
CA ILE A 82 -3.34 -38.61 -0.92
C ILE A 82 -4.12 -39.17 0.28
N GLY A 83 -5.47 -39.14 0.21
CA GLY A 83 -6.37 -39.75 1.19
C GLY A 83 -7.33 -38.75 1.84
N THR A 84 -8.22 -39.27 2.69
CA THR A 84 -9.29 -38.50 3.34
C THR A 84 -8.77 -37.59 4.46
N VAL A 85 -9.30 -36.37 4.51
CA VAL A 85 -9.21 -35.43 5.64
C VAL A 85 -10.59 -35.42 6.34
N PRO A 86 -10.72 -36.02 7.54
CA PRO A 86 -12.01 -36.14 8.22
C PRO A 86 -12.45 -34.83 8.87
N ALA A 87 -13.75 -34.57 8.92
CA ALA A 87 -14.30 -33.46 9.70
C ALA A 87 -14.44 -33.84 11.19
N ASP A 88 -14.14 -32.88 12.08
CA ASP A 88 -14.41 -33.03 13.52
C ASP A 88 -15.88 -32.72 13.83
N ARG A 89 -16.76 -33.71 13.56
CA ARG A 89 -18.21 -33.55 13.74
C ARG A 89 -18.61 -33.21 15.17
N ALA A 90 -17.91 -33.76 16.16
CA ALA A 90 -18.22 -33.51 17.56
C ALA A 90 -17.93 -32.05 17.94
N LEU A 91 -16.78 -31.52 17.50
CA LEU A 91 -16.47 -30.10 17.70
C LEU A 91 -17.46 -29.22 16.94
N ILE A 92 -17.76 -29.52 15.67
CA ILE A 92 -18.72 -28.76 14.85
C ILE A 92 -20.10 -28.66 15.53
N GLU A 93 -20.62 -29.77 16.04
CA GLU A 93 -21.93 -29.79 16.73
C GLU A 93 -21.94 -28.90 17.99
N SER A 94 -20.81 -28.83 18.71
CA SER A 94 -20.69 -28.01 19.92
C SER A 94 -20.59 -26.51 19.64
N LEU A 95 -20.20 -26.10 18.43
CA LEU A 95 -20.12 -24.70 18.05
C LEU A 95 -21.50 -24.07 17.82
N ASN A 96 -22.52 -24.87 17.52
CA ASN A 96 -23.89 -24.40 17.27
C ASN A 96 -23.96 -23.27 16.20
N ILE A 97 -23.10 -23.37 15.18
CA ILE A 97 -23.13 -22.51 14.00
C ILE A 97 -23.81 -23.23 12.83
N THR A 98 -24.23 -22.47 11.81
CA THR A 98 -24.95 -23.01 10.66
C THR A 98 -24.11 -24.03 9.90
N VAL A 99 -24.62 -25.26 9.76
CA VAL A 99 -23.98 -26.32 8.97
C VAL A 99 -24.50 -26.27 7.53
N GLN A 100 -23.60 -26.11 6.57
CA GLN A 100 -23.89 -26.11 5.15
C GLN A 100 -22.79 -26.86 4.40
N ALA A 101 -23.17 -27.79 3.54
CA ALA A 101 -22.24 -28.57 2.74
C ALA A 101 -21.90 -27.91 1.39
N ASP A 102 -22.92 -27.45 0.68
CA ASP A 102 -22.80 -27.08 -0.73
C ASP A 102 -21.84 -25.90 -0.97
N SER A 103 -21.83 -24.92 -0.06
CA SER A 103 -20.94 -23.73 -0.15
C SER A 103 -19.46 -24.08 -0.10
N PHE A 104 -19.11 -25.24 0.46
CA PHE A 104 -17.72 -25.66 0.57
C PHE A 104 -17.23 -26.38 -0.69
N THR A 105 -18.12 -27.00 -1.48
CA THR A 105 -17.75 -27.91 -2.57
C THR A 105 -16.90 -27.21 -3.65
N SER A 106 -17.22 -25.95 -3.95
CA SER A 106 -16.47 -25.11 -4.90
C SER A 106 -15.47 -24.16 -4.24
N GLU A 107 -15.43 -24.08 -2.91
CA GLU A 107 -14.63 -23.08 -2.20
C GLU A 107 -13.15 -23.46 -2.17
N HIS A 108 -12.36 -22.70 -2.92
CA HIS A 108 -10.93 -22.90 -3.07
C HIS A 108 -10.11 -22.41 -1.88
N ALA A 109 -10.64 -21.49 -1.08
CA ALA A 109 -9.98 -21.00 0.13
C ALA A 109 -9.73 -22.10 1.16
N ILE A 110 -10.54 -23.17 1.15
CA ILE A 110 -10.34 -24.35 1.99
C ILE A 110 -9.72 -25.49 1.18
N THR A 111 -10.29 -25.81 0.01
CA THR A 111 -9.91 -27.02 -0.72
C THR A 111 -8.44 -27.03 -1.18
N SER A 112 -7.87 -25.86 -1.49
CA SER A 112 -6.46 -25.72 -1.89
C SER A 112 -5.49 -26.10 -0.77
N LEU A 113 -5.91 -25.99 0.50
CA LEU A 113 -5.10 -26.32 1.67
C LEU A 113 -5.12 -27.81 2.02
N LEU A 114 -6.18 -28.54 1.66
CA LEU A 114 -6.47 -29.88 2.21
C LEU A 114 -5.39 -30.91 1.88
N LYS A 115 -4.83 -30.87 0.67
CA LYS A 115 -3.72 -31.75 0.28
C LYS A 115 -2.48 -31.47 1.12
N ASP A 116 -2.14 -30.20 1.30
CA ASP A 116 -0.95 -29.80 2.05
C ASP A 116 -1.14 -30.14 3.55
N ILE A 117 -2.33 -29.91 4.10
CA ILE A 117 -2.70 -30.33 5.47
C ILE A 117 -2.59 -31.84 5.63
N LYS A 118 -3.16 -32.63 4.71
CA LYS A 118 -3.10 -34.09 4.79
C LYS A 118 -1.67 -34.62 4.77
N GLN A 119 -0.78 -33.93 4.06
CA GLN A 119 0.62 -34.30 3.95
C GLN A 119 1.38 -34.03 5.27
N SER A 120 1.25 -32.83 5.83
CA SER A 120 2.03 -32.42 7.02
C SER A 120 1.39 -32.86 8.34
N PHE A 121 0.06 -33.01 8.37
CA PHE A 121 -0.75 -33.36 9.55
C PHE A 121 -1.65 -34.58 9.26
N PRO A 122 -1.08 -35.78 9.01
CA PRO A 122 -1.79 -36.91 8.41
C PRO A 122 -2.95 -37.48 9.23
N SER A 123 -2.94 -37.25 10.54
CA SER A 123 -3.94 -37.74 11.49
C SER A 123 -4.97 -36.70 11.93
N SER A 124 -4.78 -35.43 11.58
CA SER A 124 -5.65 -34.34 12.04
C SER A 124 -7.03 -34.40 11.39
N LYS A 125 -8.05 -34.07 12.17
CA LYS A 125 -9.39 -33.72 11.69
C LYS A 125 -9.42 -32.22 11.40
N ILE A 126 -10.45 -31.78 10.66
CA ILE A 126 -10.66 -30.34 10.41
C ILE A 126 -12.02 -29.84 10.88
N VAL A 127 -12.06 -28.56 11.24
CA VAL A 127 -13.28 -27.75 11.35
C VAL A 127 -13.19 -26.64 10.29
N PRO A 128 -13.80 -26.83 9.11
CA PRO A 128 -13.76 -25.84 8.04
C PRO A 128 -14.86 -24.80 8.26
N ILE A 129 -14.49 -23.52 8.36
CA ILE A 129 -15.40 -22.40 8.61
C ILE A 129 -15.25 -21.40 7.47
N LEU A 130 -16.37 -21.07 6.83
CA LEU A 130 -16.46 -19.96 5.88
C LEU A 130 -17.08 -18.75 6.56
N ILE A 131 -16.46 -17.60 6.33
CA ILE A 131 -16.91 -16.30 6.80
C ILE A 131 -17.20 -15.45 5.56
N ASN A 132 -18.45 -15.03 5.40
CA ASN A 132 -18.82 -14.12 4.32
C ASN A 132 -18.71 -12.66 4.77
N ARG A 133 -18.80 -11.73 3.81
CA ARG A 133 -18.60 -10.29 4.05
C ARG A 133 -19.66 -9.62 4.93
N ALA A 134 -20.75 -10.31 5.26
CA ALA A 134 -21.77 -9.80 6.17
C ALA A 134 -21.42 -10.05 7.65
N ALA A 135 -20.39 -10.87 7.94
CA ALA A 135 -19.96 -11.13 9.30
C ALA A 135 -19.34 -9.89 9.95
N THR A 136 -19.83 -9.58 11.14
CA THR A 136 -19.32 -8.46 11.94
C THR A 136 -18.07 -8.87 12.72
N TYR A 137 -17.25 -7.88 13.07
CA TYR A 137 -16.10 -8.04 13.97
C TYR A 137 -16.50 -8.77 15.28
N GLU A 138 -17.66 -8.42 15.84
CA GLU A 138 -18.18 -9.01 17.08
C GLU A 138 -18.57 -10.48 16.91
N GLU A 139 -19.22 -10.86 15.81
CA GLU A 139 -19.60 -12.25 15.52
C GLU A 139 -18.37 -13.14 15.38
N VAL A 140 -17.36 -12.68 14.63
CA VAL A 140 -16.10 -13.41 14.44
C VAL A 140 -15.33 -13.54 15.75
N THR A 141 -15.27 -12.46 16.54
CA THR A 141 -14.65 -12.47 17.87
C THR A 141 -15.37 -13.45 18.82
N ALA A 142 -16.71 -13.48 18.80
CA ALA A 142 -17.51 -14.37 19.63
C ALA A 142 -17.29 -15.84 19.27
N LEU A 143 -17.31 -16.19 17.99
CA LEU A 143 -16.97 -17.52 17.50
C LEU A 143 -15.57 -17.93 17.97
N THR A 144 -14.59 -17.05 17.81
CA THR A 144 -13.19 -17.35 18.15
C THR A 144 -13.02 -17.62 19.65
N LYS A 145 -13.71 -16.87 20.52
CA LYS A 145 -13.76 -17.13 21.96
C LYS A 145 -14.40 -18.49 22.28
N GLN A 146 -15.46 -18.87 21.56
CA GLN A 146 -16.10 -20.16 21.73
C GLN A 146 -15.19 -21.32 21.29
N LEU A 147 -14.47 -21.16 20.18
CA LEU A 147 -13.45 -22.11 19.74
C LEU A 147 -12.38 -22.30 20.82
N TYR A 148 -11.87 -21.21 21.39
CA TYR A 148 -10.83 -21.27 22.42
C TYR A 148 -11.27 -22.03 23.67
N VAL A 149 -12.52 -21.85 24.11
CA VAL A 149 -13.07 -22.59 25.25
C VAL A 149 -13.25 -24.08 24.95
N THR A 150 -13.61 -24.40 23.71
CA THR A 150 -13.99 -25.77 23.32
C THR A 150 -12.79 -26.63 22.92
N CYS A 151 -11.78 -26.04 22.29
CA CYS A 151 -10.58 -26.75 21.82
C CYS A 151 -9.32 -25.85 21.93
N PRO A 152 -8.86 -25.48 23.14
CA PRO A 152 -7.67 -24.63 23.30
C PRO A 152 -6.38 -25.27 22.75
N GLU A 153 -6.36 -26.56 22.51
CA GLU A 153 -5.24 -27.30 21.89
C GLU A 153 -5.29 -27.37 20.36
N CYS A 154 -6.36 -26.86 19.73
CA CYS A 154 -6.47 -26.82 18.28
C CYS A 154 -5.39 -25.91 17.66
N LEU A 155 -5.02 -26.18 16.40
CA LEU A 155 -4.31 -25.20 15.58
C LEU A 155 -5.34 -24.42 14.75
N LEU A 156 -5.30 -23.09 14.81
CA LEU A 156 -6.11 -22.24 13.93
C LEU A 156 -5.29 -21.81 12.70
N ILE A 157 -5.87 -22.02 11.51
CA ILE A 157 -5.33 -21.59 10.23
C ILE A 157 -6.28 -20.54 9.64
N ALA A 158 -5.80 -19.32 9.47
CA ALA A 158 -6.45 -18.32 8.63
C ALA A 158 -5.98 -18.49 7.19
N SER A 159 -6.91 -18.84 6.31
CA SER A 159 -6.68 -18.96 4.87
C SER A 159 -7.00 -17.63 4.20
N VAL A 160 -5.97 -16.86 3.86
CA VAL A 160 -6.11 -15.46 3.40
C VAL A 160 -5.13 -15.18 2.28
N ASP A 161 -5.65 -14.79 1.11
CA ASP A 161 -4.86 -14.10 0.11
C ASP A 161 -4.92 -12.58 0.38
N PHE A 162 -3.80 -11.91 0.17
CA PHE A 162 -3.66 -10.50 0.52
C PHE A 162 -4.02 -9.61 -0.68
N SER A 163 -3.30 -8.53 -0.89
CA SER A 163 -3.61 -7.54 -1.91
C SER A 163 -3.63 -8.16 -3.30
N HIS A 164 -4.72 -7.96 -4.03
CA HIS A 164 -4.89 -8.56 -5.35
C HIS A 164 -5.49 -7.63 -6.40
N THR A 165 -5.37 -7.97 -7.68
CA THR A 165 -5.93 -7.24 -8.83
C THR A 165 -5.52 -5.76 -8.90
N ILE A 166 -4.26 -5.47 -8.60
CA ILE A 166 -3.66 -4.13 -8.70
C ILE A 166 -2.18 -4.22 -9.08
N ASP A 167 -1.56 -3.08 -9.41
CA ASP A 167 -0.13 -2.98 -9.70
C ASP A 167 0.74 -3.67 -8.63
N VAL A 168 1.82 -4.34 -9.06
CA VAL A 168 2.64 -5.19 -8.19
C VAL A 168 3.25 -4.42 -7.02
N MET A 169 3.70 -3.19 -7.25
CA MET A 169 4.34 -2.36 -6.21
C MET A 169 3.29 -1.73 -5.31
N VAL A 170 2.13 -1.36 -5.86
CA VAL A 170 1.00 -0.86 -5.07
C VAL A 170 0.44 -1.95 -4.16
N ALA A 171 0.30 -3.17 -4.64
CA ALA A 171 -0.12 -4.33 -3.84
C ALA A 171 0.88 -4.60 -2.70
N ASP A 172 2.17 -4.56 -2.99
CA ASP A 172 3.22 -4.75 -1.97
C ASP A 172 3.20 -3.61 -0.93
N LEU A 173 2.92 -2.38 -1.35
CA LEU A 173 2.73 -1.24 -0.43
C LEU A 173 1.50 -1.42 0.46
N HIS A 174 0.40 -1.95 -0.07
CA HIS A 174 -0.83 -2.24 0.70
C HIS A 174 -0.58 -3.25 1.82
N ASP A 175 0.24 -4.27 1.57
CA ASP A 175 0.60 -5.28 2.57
C ASP A 175 1.33 -4.69 3.78
N VAL A 176 1.92 -3.50 3.67
CA VAL A 176 2.54 -2.83 4.83
C VAL A 176 1.51 -2.59 5.94
N ALA A 177 0.28 -2.23 5.60
CA ALA A 177 -0.80 -2.06 6.59
C ALA A 177 -1.17 -3.39 7.26
N ALA A 178 -1.21 -4.48 6.49
CA ALA A 178 -1.51 -5.81 7.01
C ALA A 178 -0.37 -6.35 7.89
N LEU A 179 0.89 -6.18 7.48
CA LEU A 179 2.06 -6.54 8.27
C LEU A 179 2.12 -5.74 9.58
N ARG A 180 1.74 -4.44 9.57
CA ARG A 180 1.60 -3.64 10.80
C ARG A 180 0.62 -4.24 11.79
N GLY A 181 -0.59 -4.55 11.34
CA GLY A 181 -1.57 -5.18 12.21
C GLY A 181 -1.14 -6.56 12.72
N LEU A 182 -0.49 -7.36 11.88
CA LEU A 182 0.02 -8.68 12.26
C LEU A 182 1.13 -8.58 13.32
N PHE A 183 2.16 -7.76 13.10
CA PHE A 183 3.24 -7.59 14.07
C PHE A 183 2.79 -6.94 15.39
N ALA A 184 1.77 -6.07 15.33
CA ALA A 184 1.19 -5.42 16.50
C ALA A 184 0.12 -6.26 17.21
N ALA A 185 -0.28 -7.40 16.65
CA ALA A 185 -1.45 -8.17 17.10
C ALA A 185 -2.72 -7.31 17.24
N ASP A 186 -2.95 -6.39 16.30
CA ASP A 186 -4.06 -5.42 16.32
C ASP A 186 -5.19 -5.85 15.37
N ALA A 187 -6.11 -6.67 15.89
CA ALA A 187 -7.27 -7.13 15.13
C ALA A 187 -8.18 -5.97 14.63
N PRO A 188 -8.49 -4.93 15.44
CA PRO A 188 -9.25 -3.78 14.96
C PRO A 188 -8.59 -3.04 13.79
N GLN A 189 -7.27 -2.88 13.79
CA GLN A 189 -6.54 -2.25 12.67
C GLN A 189 -6.63 -3.12 11.42
N LEU A 190 -6.33 -4.43 11.53
CA LEU A 190 -6.43 -5.36 10.39
C LEU A 190 -7.82 -5.33 9.77
N TYR A 191 -8.86 -5.34 10.60
CA TYR A 191 -10.23 -5.33 10.12
C TYR A 191 -10.60 -4.08 9.31
N ARG A 192 -10.00 -2.93 9.63
CA ARG A 192 -10.32 -1.64 8.97
C ARG A 192 -9.40 -1.33 7.78
N GLU A 193 -8.16 -1.78 7.83
CA GLU A 193 -7.09 -1.24 6.99
C GLU A 193 -6.38 -2.30 6.14
N ALA A 194 -6.45 -3.59 6.48
CA ALA A 194 -5.81 -4.62 5.69
C ALA A 194 -6.55 -4.81 4.36
N GLU A 195 -5.80 -4.80 3.26
CA GLU A 195 -6.32 -5.07 1.93
C GLU A 195 -6.13 -6.56 1.62
N VAL A 196 -7.12 -7.35 1.99
CA VAL A 196 -7.11 -8.82 1.92
C VAL A 196 -8.50 -9.33 1.55
N ASP A 197 -8.61 -10.59 1.14
CA ASP A 197 -9.89 -11.22 0.80
C ASP A 197 -10.81 -11.49 2.00
N SER A 198 -10.24 -11.66 3.19
CA SER A 198 -10.94 -11.94 4.45
C SER A 198 -10.26 -11.28 5.65
N PRO A 199 -10.51 -9.98 5.89
CA PRO A 199 -10.06 -9.33 7.13
C PRO A 199 -10.65 -10.03 8.37
N GLU A 200 -11.82 -10.66 8.25
CA GLU A 200 -12.47 -11.46 9.30
C GLU A 200 -11.61 -12.66 9.72
N SER A 201 -11.00 -13.37 8.77
CA SER A 201 -10.12 -14.50 9.07
C SER A 201 -8.87 -14.04 9.83
N LEU A 202 -8.36 -12.84 9.55
CA LEU A 202 -7.29 -12.22 10.34
C LEU A 202 -7.75 -11.81 11.75
N VAL A 203 -8.98 -11.29 11.89
CA VAL A 203 -9.58 -11.02 13.22
C VAL A 203 -9.65 -12.30 14.05
N ALA A 204 -10.10 -13.41 13.46
CA ALA A 204 -10.13 -14.70 14.12
C ALA A 204 -8.72 -15.15 14.54
N LEU A 205 -7.73 -15.04 13.65
CA LEU A 205 -6.34 -15.39 13.95
C LEU A 205 -5.76 -14.60 15.12
N VAL A 206 -5.87 -13.27 15.09
CA VAL A 206 -5.30 -12.39 16.12
C VAL A 206 -6.04 -12.58 17.44
N THR A 207 -7.37 -12.66 17.41
CA THR A 207 -8.18 -12.91 18.62
C THR A 207 -7.82 -14.25 19.25
N TRP A 208 -7.70 -15.31 18.43
CA TRP A 208 -7.30 -16.64 18.86
C TRP A 208 -5.93 -16.61 19.53
N SER A 209 -4.97 -15.97 18.90
CA SER A 209 -3.58 -15.93 19.37
C SER A 209 -3.46 -15.13 20.66
N ALA A 210 -4.15 -13.98 20.76
CA ALA A 210 -4.21 -13.18 21.99
C ALA A 210 -4.83 -13.96 23.18
N LEU A 211 -5.86 -14.78 22.95
CA LEU A 211 -6.45 -15.63 24.00
C LEU A 211 -5.46 -16.67 24.56
N HIS A 212 -4.47 -17.08 23.78
CA HIS A 212 -3.38 -17.95 24.20
C HIS A 212 -2.20 -17.20 24.83
N GLY A 213 -2.21 -15.86 24.85
CA GLY A 213 -1.03 -15.07 25.20
C GLY A 213 0.09 -15.14 24.16
N ALA A 214 -0.29 -15.36 22.89
CA ALA A 214 0.61 -15.41 21.75
C ALA A 214 0.44 -14.17 20.88
N GLU A 215 1.25 -13.15 21.12
CA GLU A 215 1.22 -11.90 20.36
C GLU A 215 2.51 -11.69 19.55
N GLN A 216 3.51 -12.58 19.69
CA GLN A 216 4.71 -12.54 18.88
C GLN A 216 4.44 -13.17 17.51
N PHE A 217 4.33 -12.34 16.47
CA PHE A 217 4.21 -12.80 15.09
C PHE A 217 5.58 -13.04 14.45
N ASP A 218 5.80 -14.24 13.93
CA ASP A 218 6.96 -14.59 13.14
C ASP A 218 6.57 -14.69 11.66
N LEU A 219 7.15 -13.81 10.83
CA LEU A 219 6.99 -13.84 9.39
C LEU A 219 7.88 -14.95 8.80
N PHE A 220 7.27 -15.91 8.09
CA PHE A 220 7.98 -16.95 7.36
C PHE A 220 8.30 -16.51 5.93
N SER A 221 7.34 -15.90 5.24
CA SER A 221 7.52 -15.42 3.87
C SER A 221 6.54 -14.30 3.54
N HIS A 222 6.98 -13.34 2.73
CA HIS A 222 6.15 -12.35 2.05
C HIS A 222 6.56 -12.29 0.59
N THR A 223 5.62 -12.44 -0.34
CA THR A 223 5.89 -12.41 -1.77
C THR A 223 4.67 -11.96 -2.58
N ASN A 224 4.83 -11.86 -3.89
CA ASN A 224 3.80 -11.43 -4.84
C ASN A 224 3.88 -12.29 -6.12
N SER A 225 2.74 -12.72 -6.66
CA SER A 225 2.67 -13.47 -7.91
C SER A 225 3.32 -12.75 -9.10
N GLY A 226 3.36 -11.42 -9.09
CA GLY A 226 4.03 -10.60 -10.08
C GLY A 226 5.54 -10.81 -10.08
N PHE A 227 6.18 -10.78 -8.91
CA PHE A 227 7.60 -11.07 -8.77
C PHE A 227 7.94 -12.51 -9.17
N LEU A 228 7.08 -13.46 -8.81
CA LEU A 228 7.26 -14.89 -9.16
C LEU A 228 7.13 -15.16 -10.67
N SER A 229 6.22 -14.47 -11.35
CA SER A 229 5.97 -14.63 -12.79
C SER A 229 6.83 -13.72 -13.68
N GLY A 230 7.48 -12.72 -13.10
CA GLY A 230 8.17 -11.64 -13.83
C GLY A 230 7.21 -10.62 -14.46
N THR A 231 5.93 -10.61 -14.04
CA THR A 231 4.90 -9.71 -14.54
C THR A 231 4.76 -8.51 -13.61
N VAL A 232 4.76 -7.31 -14.17
CA VAL A 232 4.88 -6.06 -13.40
C VAL A 232 3.59 -5.26 -13.29
N SER A 233 2.56 -5.61 -14.07
CA SER A 233 1.20 -5.09 -13.94
C SER A 233 0.18 -6.11 -14.46
N GLY A 234 -1.06 -6.05 -13.95
CA GLY A 234 -2.13 -7.02 -14.25
C GLY A 234 -2.75 -7.62 -12.99
N GLU A 235 -3.47 -8.74 -13.13
CA GLU A 235 -4.03 -9.47 -11.98
C GLU A 235 -2.89 -10.14 -11.20
N MET A 236 -2.55 -9.55 -10.05
CA MET A 236 -1.60 -10.11 -9.10
C MET A 236 -2.28 -10.42 -7.78
N THR A 237 -1.64 -11.25 -6.96
CA THR A 237 -2.02 -11.52 -5.57
C THR A 237 -0.74 -11.54 -4.74
N THR A 238 -0.76 -10.86 -3.60
CA THR A 238 0.32 -10.95 -2.61
C THR A 238 0.04 -12.03 -1.57
N HIS A 239 1.11 -12.50 -0.94
CA HIS A 239 1.09 -13.67 -0.08
C HIS A 239 1.92 -13.40 1.16
N ILE A 240 1.30 -13.52 2.35
CA ILE A 240 2.00 -13.51 3.64
C ILE A 240 1.79 -14.86 4.31
N ILE A 241 2.89 -15.46 4.76
CA ILE A 241 2.92 -16.71 5.52
C ILE A 241 3.60 -16.43 6.86
N GLY A 242 2.96 -16.79 7.96
CA GLY A 242 3.53 -16.61 9.30
C GLY A 242 2.63 -17.15 10.40
N GLY A 243 3.04 -16.96 11.65
CA GLY A 243 2.31 -17.49 12.80
C GLY A 243 2.62 -16.79 14.10
N TYR A 244 1.69 -16.93 15.05
CA TYR A 244 1.80 -16.37 16.39
C TYR A 244 2.33 -17.40 17.38
N HIS A 245 3.31 -16.96 18.16
CA HIS A 245 3.94 -17.73 19.23
C HIS A 245 3.72 -17.05 20.58
N ILE A 246 3.76 -17.84 21.65
CA ILE A 246 3.66 -17.34 23.03
C ILE A 246 4.74 -16.27 23.25
N GLY A 247 4.31 -15.09 23.66
CA GLY A 247 5.17 -13.92 23.74
C GLY A 247 4.39 -12.64 23.51
N SER A 248 5.04 -11.50 23.72
CA SER A 248 4.45 -10.18 23.47
C SER A 248 4.72 -9.73 22.04
N ALA A 249 3.82 -8.91 21.50
CA ALA A 249 4.04 -8.24 20.22
C ALA A 249 5.38 -7.49 20.22
N ALA A 250 6.11 -7.61 19.11
CA ALA A 250 7.35 -6.87 18.94
C ALA A 250 7.03 -5.38 18.80
N PRO A 251 7.84 -4.46 19.36
CA PRO A 251 7.74 -3.05 19.04
C PRO A 251 7.94 -2.90 17.53
N GLN A 252 6.90 -2.45 16.84
CA GLN A 252 6.99 -2.35 15.39
C GLN A 252 7.96 -1.22 15.02
N ALA A 253 8.95 -1.52 14.17
CA ALA A 253 9.76 -0.50 13.53
C ALA A 253 8.84 0.46 12.78
N GLY A 254 8.86 1.74 13.15
CA GLY A 254 8.02 2.73 12.51
C GLY A 254 8.31 2.83 11.02
N SER A 255 7.25 3.01 10.25
CA SER A 255 7.33 3.33 8.83
C SER A 255 6.19 4.29 8.50
N ILE A 256 6.38 5.14 7.50
CA ILE A 256 5.31 5.93 6.90
C ILE A 256 5.32 5.63 5.41
N THR A 257 4.22 5.06 4.90
CA THR A 257 4.03 4.81 3.47
C THR A 257 3.50 6.05 2.77
N PHE A 258 3.91 6.27 1.53
CA PHE A 258 3.44 7.42 0.77
C PHE A 258 3.26 7.07 -0.70
N MET A 259 2.38 7.83 -1.36
CA MET A 259 2.21 7.88 -2.79
C MET A 259 1.94 9.32 -3.19
N MET A 260 2.73 9.85 -4.12
CA MET A 260 2.63 11.22 -4.60
C MET A 260 2.46 11.20 -6.12
N ALA A 261 1.40 11.85 -6.61
CA ALA A 261 1.04 11.90 -8.02
C ALA A 261 1.01 13.34 -8.53
N GLY A 262 1.24 13.48 -9.84
CA GLY A 262 1.35 14.76 -10.54
C GLY A 262 0.07 15.62 -10.63
N ASP A 263 -0.03 16.40 -11.70
CA ASP A 263 -1.07 17.41 -11.85
C ASP A 263 -2.47 16.80 -12.02
N ALA A 264 -3.40 17.21 -11.18
CA ALA A 264 -4.81 16.86 -11.26
C ALA A 264 -5.64 18.12 -11.59
N MET A 265 -6.12 18.17 -12.83
CA MET A 265 -6.95 19.27 -13.35
C MET A 265 -8.34 18.74 -13.69
N PHE A 266 -9.35 19.14 -12.91
CA PHE A 266 -10.73 18.68 -13.06
C PHE A 266 -11.64 19.62 -13.87
N ALA A 267 -11.07 20.60 -14.57
CA ALA A 267 -11.79 21.51 -15.47
C ALA A 267 -11.77 21.00 -16.93
N ARG A 268 -12.30 21.81 -17.86
CA ARG A 268 -12.29 21.55 -19.31
C ARG A 268 -12.75 20.15 -19.69
N GLY A 269 -11.97 19.42 -20.49
CA GLY A 269 -12.35 18.09 -20.98
C GLY A 269 -12.59 17.07 -19.86
N VAL A 270 -11.90 17.20 -18.74
CA VAL A 270 -12.09 16.31 -17.57
C VAL A 270 -13.46 16.56 -16.93
N HIS A 271 -13.83 17.84 -16.73
CA HIS A 271 -15.17 18.20 -16.27
C HIS A 271 -16.25 17.64 -17.21
N GLU A 272 -16.10 17.85 -18.52
CA GLU A 272 -17.08 17.34 -19.50
C GLU A 272 -17.19 15.83 -19.50
N ARG A 273 -16.08 15.12 -19.34
CA ARG A 273 -16.08 13.66 -19.27
C ARG A 273 -16.81 13.19 -18.00
N PHE A 274 -16.48 13.77 -16.86
CA PHE A 274 -17.10 13.40 -15.58
C PHE A 274 -18.61 13.66 -15.56
N GLN A 275 -19.08 14.74 -16.18
CA GLN A 275 -20.51 15.04 -16.31
C GLN A 275 -21.27 14.00 -17.17
N ARG A 276 -20.58 13.35 -18.11
CA ARG A 276 -21.18 12.29 -18.95
C ARG A 276 -21.09 10.91 -18.30
N ASP A 277 -20.05 10.69 -17.52
CA ASP A 277 -19.64 9.39 -17.03
C ASP A 277 -18.86 9.57 -15.72
N ALA A 278 -19.49 9.29 -14.58
CA ALA A 278 -18.87 9.44 -13.26
C ALA A 278 -17.78 8.37 -12.98
N THR A 279 -17.63 7.39 -13.87
CA THR A 279 -16.70 6.25 -13.71
C THR A 279 -15.27 6.57 -14.16
N VAL A 280 -14.93 7.84 -14.39
CA VAL A 280 -13.61 8.30 -14.90
C VAL A 280 -12.41 7.70 -14.13
N PHE A 281 -12.60 7.37 -12.86
CA PHE A 281 -11.56 6.83 -11.98
C PHE A 281 -11.62 5.30 -11.81
N GLU A 282 -12.62 4.62 -12.37
CA GLU A 282 -12.73 3.16 -12.28
C GLU A 282 -11.58 2.44 -12.98
N SER A 283 -11.00 3.05 -14.03
CA SER A 283 -9.84 2.49 -14.73
C SER A 283 -8.57 2.47 -13.89
N LEU A 284 -8.47 3.35 -12.90
CA LEU A 284 -7.41 3.32 -11.89
C LEU A 284 -7.76 2.36 -10.74
N GLY A 285 -9.05 2.29 -10.41
CA GLY A 285 -9.58 1.54 -9.28
C GLY A 285 -9.52 2.31 -7.96
N GLN A 286 -10.54 2.12 -7.11
CA GLN A 286 -10.65 2.81 -5.82
C GLN A 286 -9.53 2.50 -4.81
N ARG A 287 -8.80 1.40 -5.05
CA ARG A 287 -7.79 0.89 -4.12
C ARG A 287 -6.40 1.45 -4.37
N PHE A 288 -6.17 2.22 -5.44
CA PHE A 288 -4.83 2.65 -5.85
C PHE A 288 -3.99 3.35 -4.78
N PHE A 289 -4.60 4.08 -3.84
CA PHE A 289 -3.88 4.72 -2.75
C PHE A 289 -4.17 4.11 -1.36
N TRP A 290 -4.87 2.97 -1.24
CA TRP A 290 -5.34 2.46 0.06
C TRP A 290 -4.23 2.18 1.07
N GLY A 291 -3.06 1.72 0.62
CA GLY A 291 -1.91 1.41 1.49
C GLY A 291 -1.04 2.59 1.88
N ALA A 292 -1.32 3.80 1.38
CA ALA A 292 -0.50 4.97 1.63
C ALA A 292 -0.97 5.73 2.88
N ASP A 293 -0.09 5.88 3.87
CA ASP A 293 -0.31 6.79 4.99
C ASP A 293 -0.45 8.24 4.52
N VAL A 294 0.26 8.58 3.44
CA VAL A 294 0.17 9.86 2.74
C VAL A 294 -0.10 9.63 1.26
N ALA A 295 -1.30 10.02 0.80
CA ALA A 295 -1.68 10.02 -0.60
C ALA A 295 -1.84 11.48 -1.05
N LEU A 296 -0.91 11.94 -1.89
CA LEU A 296 -0.75 13.34 -2.26
C LEU A 296 -0.93 13.54 -3.77
N VAL A 297 -1.72 14.54 -4.16
CA VAL A 297 -1.83 15.00 -5.56
C VAL A 297 -1.65 16.51 -5.67
N ASN A 298 -1.21 17.02 -6.82
CA ASN A 298 -1.23 18.46 -7.09
C ASN A 298 -2.59 18.91 -7.65
N LEU A 299 -3.24 19.89 -7.03
CA LEU A 299 -4.50 20.45 -7.53
C LEU A 299 -4.23 21.64 -8.45
N GLU A 300 -4.24 21.42 -9.75
CA GLU A 300 -3.91 22.45 -10.75
C GLU A 300 -5.16 23.32 -11.07
N GLY A 301 -5.70 23.98 -10.05
CA GLY A 301 -6.90 24.81 -10.11
C GLY A 301 -7.54 25.06 -8.75
N TYR A 302 -8.80 25.50 -8.76
CA TYR A 302 -9.54 25.93 -7.57
C TYR A 302 -10.97 25.37 -7.55
N PHE A 303 -11.57 25.21 -6.37
CA PHE A 303 -12.97 24.78 -6.23
C PHE A 303 -13.96 25.96 -6.26
N THR A 304 -15.10 25.73 -6.90
CA THR A 304 -16.24 26.66 -7.00
C THR A 304 -17.56 25.89 -7.09
N ASP A 305 -18.65 26.44 -6.57
CA ASP A 305 -19.99 25.87 -6.72
C ASP A 305 -20.58 26.10 -8.12
N THR A 306 -20.07 27.09 -8.86
CA THR A 306 -20.51 27.39 -10.22
C THR A 306 -19.31 27.40 -11.14
N VAL A 307 -19.24 26.41 -12.04
CA VAL A 307 -18.22 26.31 -13.07
C VAL A 307 -18.57 27.28 -14.20
N ASP A 308 -17.75 28.31 -14.37
CA ASP A 308 -17.82 29.20 -15.53
C ASP A 308 -16.88 28.70 -16.63
N LYS A 309 -17.46 28.17 -17.70
CA LYS A 309 -16.71 27.60 -18.83
C LYS A 309 -16.08 28.67 -19.73
N GLU A 310 -16.52 29.92 -19.64
CA GLU A 310 -15.92 31.02 -20.41
C GLU A 310 -14.51 31.33 -19.89
N LEU A 311 -14.29 31.19 -18.57
CA LEU A 311 -12.98 31.40 -17.95
C LEU A 311 -11.92 30.39 -18.40
N TRP A 312 -12.32 29.23 -18.93
CA TRP A 312 -11.39 28.26 -19.52
C TRP A 312 -10.71 28.77 -20.79
N GLN A 313 -11.27 29.81 -21.41
CA GLN A 313 -10.74 30.47 -22.62
C GLN A 313 -10.20 31.87 -22.32
N ALA A 314 -10.12 32.26 -21.04
CA ALA A 314 -9.50 33.52 -20.64
C ALA A 314 -7.98 33.50 -20.89
N ASP A 315 -7.36 34.68 -20.79
CA ASP A 315 -5.91 34.85 -20.89
C ASP A 315 -5.38 35.59 -19.64
N PRO A 316 -4.73 34.89 -18.69
CA PRO A 316 -4.51 33.44 -18.67
C PRO A 316 -5.80 32.64 -18.40
N PRO A 317 -5.87 31.35 -18.83
CA PRO A 317 -7.03 30.50 -18.56
C PRO A 317 -7.15 30.20 -17.07
N GLN A 318 -8.39 30.09 -16.58
CA GLN A 318 -8.65 29.76 -15.18
C GLN A 318 -9.33 28.39 -15.03
N PHE A 319 -8.90 27.60 -14.06
CA PHE A 319 -9.37 26.22 -13.88
C PHE A 319 -10.26 26.04 -12.65
N GLY A 320 -11.53 26.42 -12.80
CA GLY A 320 -12.57 26.21 -11.79
C GLY A 320 -13.13 24.78 -11.80
N PHE A 321 -13.01 24.10 -10.66
CA PHE A 321 -13.50 22.75 -10.38
C PHE A 321 -14.82 22.82 -9.63
N HIS A 322 -15.81 22.02 -10.01
CA HIS A 322 -17.03 21.93 -9.21
C HIS A 322 -16.70 21.34 -7.83
N THR A 323 -17.24 21.89 -6.73
CA THR A 323 -16.96 21.43 -5.35
C THR A 323 -17.17 19.93 -5.15
N ALA A 324 -18.16 19.33 -5.82
CA ALA A 324 -18.39 17.88 -5.84
C ALA A 324 -17.18 17.03 -6.28
N TYR A 325 -16.19 17.59 -6.99
CA TYR A 325 -14.99 16.84 -7.38
C TYR A 325 -14.07 16.54 -6.20
N VAL A 326 -14.29 17.14 -5.04
CA VAL A 326 -13.61 16.72 -3.80
C VAL A 326 -13.96 15.27 -3.43
N ASP A 327 -15.15 14.78 -3.80
CA ASP A 327 -15.55 13.39 -3.51
C ASP A 327 -14.76 12.36 -4.31
N VAL A 328 -14.21 12.75 -5.47
CA VAL A 328 -13.25 11.92 -6.21
C VAL A 328 -11.98 11.70 -5.40
N LEU A 329 -11.46 12.74 -4.77
CA LEU A 329 -10.26 12.64 -3.92
C LEU A 329 -10.54 11.70 -2.74
N ARG A 330 -11.73 11.81 -2.13
CA ARG A 330 -12.17 10.89 -1.06
C ARG A 330 -12.32 9.46 -1.54
N TYR A 331 -12.91 9.24 -2.71
CA TYR A 331 -13.07 7.93 -3.33
C TYR A 331 -11.72 7.25 -3.55
N LEU A 332 -10.74 8.00 -4.03
CA LEU A 332 -9.36 7.53 -4.22
C LEU A 332 -8.56 7.45 -2.92
N ARG A 333 -9.09 7.91 -1.77
CA ARG A 333 -8.38 8.06 -0.49
C ARG A 333 -7.17 8.99 -0.52
N VAL A 334 -7.18 9.98 -1.40
CA VAL A 334 -6.24 11.11 -1.34
C VAL A 334 -6.49 11.88 -0.04
N ASN A 335 -5.43 12.08 0.75
CA ASN A 335 -5.52 12.68 2.08
C ASN A 335 -4.65 13.94 2.26
N VAL A 336 -3.80 14.25 1.28
CA VAL A 336 -3.05 15.51 1.18
C VAL A 336 -3.17 16.06 -0.25
N VAL A 337 -3.26 17.38 -0.40
CA VAL A 337 -3.17 18.03 -1.72
C VAL A 337 -2.12 19.14 -1.71
N ASN A 338 -1.42 19.32 -2.82
CA ASN A 338 -0.62 20.53 -3.05
C ASN A 338 -1.49 21.60 -3.71
N VAL A 339 -1.46 22.80 -3.16
CA VAL A 339 -2.07 24.02 -3.71
C VAL A 339 -1.04 25.13 -3.95
N ALA A 340 0.26 24.85 -3.83
CA ALA A 340 1.30 25.74 -4.31
C ALA A 340 1.52 25.51 -5.80
N ASN A 341 0.75 26.20 -6.64
CA ASN A 341 0.90 26.19 -8.09
C ASN A 341 0.34 27.47 -8.73
N ASN A 342 0.58 27.62 -10.04
CA ASN A 342 0.18 28.79 -10.82
C ASN A 342 -1.35 28.94 -10.96
N HIS A 343 -2.13 27.87 -10.78
CA HIS A 343 -3.59 27.87 -10.95
C HIS A 343 -4.37 27.91 -9.63
N ALA A 344 -3.70 27.80 -8.49
CA ALA A 344 -4.35 27.85 -7.18
C ALA A 344 -5.01 29.21 -6.91
N GLY A 345 -4.43 30.29 -7.43
CA GLY A 345 -4.94 31.65 -7.30
C GLY A 345 -6.03 32.03 -8.31
N ASP A 346 -6.41 31.12 -9.22
CA ASP A 346 -7.51 31.34 -10.15
C ASP A 346 -8.82 31.64 -9.39
N GLY A 347 -9.68 32.49 -9.95
CA GLY A 347 -10.86 32.99 -9.24
C GLY A 347 -10.56 33.98 -8.09
N GLY A 348 -9.30 34.25 -7.80
CA GLY A 348 -8.84 35.23 -6.80
C GLY A 348 -8.88 34.73 -5.35
N ALA A 349 -8.46 35.59 -4.42
CA ALA A 349 -8.23 35.22 -3.02
C ALA A 349 -9.46 34.63 -2.29
N SER A 350 -10.68 35.06 -2.65
CA SER A 350 -11.90 34.47 -2.08
C SER A 350 -12.05 33.01 -2.50
N ALA A 351 -11.89 32.73 -3.80
CA ALA A 351 -12.05 31.40 -4.37
C ALA A 351 -10.95 30.44 -3.89
N PHE A 352 -9.72 30.93 -3.73
CA PHE A 352 -8.65 30.18 -3.08
C PHE A 352 -9.04 29.79 -1.64
N GLY A 353 -9.51 30.76 -0.84
CA GLY A 353 -9.97 30.50 0.53
C GLY A 353 -11.17 29.54 0.60
N ASP A 354 -12.10 29.61 -0.36
CA ASP A 354 -13.19 28.64 -0.51
C ASP A 354 -12.66 27.24 -0.83
N SER A 355 -11.65 27.15 -1.71
CA SER A 355 -11.01 25.87 -2.06
C SER A 355 -10.37 25.19 -0.86
N LEU A 356 -9.64 25.95 -0.03
CA LEU A 356 -9.08 25.42 1.22
C LEU A 356 -10.17 24.91 2.17
N ARG A 357 -11.32 25.59 2.24
CA ARG A 357 -12.47 25.15 3.04
C ARG A 357 -13.11 23.88 2.46
N THR A 358 -13.24 23.76 1.14
CA THR A 358 -13.78 22.56 0.49
C THR A 358 -12.91 21.34 0.78
N VAL A 359 -11.59 21.47 0.62
CA VAL A 359 -10.62 20.40 0.88
C VAL A 359 -10.62 20.01 2.37
N ALA A 360 -10.52 20.99 3.27
CA ALA A 360 -10.54 20.73 4.71
C ALA A 360 -11.88 20.13 5.18
N GLY A 361 -13.01 20.58 4.62
CA GLY A 361 -14.35 20.04 4.92
C GLY A 361 -14.54 18.59 4.48
N ALA A 362 -13.77 18.14 3.50
CA ALA A 362 -13.70 16.74 3.08
C ALA A 362 -12.78 15.87 3.96
N GLY A 363 -12.08 16.47 4.93
CA GLY A 363 -11.08 15.79 5.77
C GLY A 363 -9.72 15.61 5.10
N ILE A 364 -9.44 16.38 4.04
CA ILE A 364 -8.19 16.34 3.29
C ILE A 364 -7.28 17.47 3.78
N SER A 365 -6.01 17.17 4.01
CA SER A 365 -5.01 18.19 4.38
C SER A 365 -4.44 18.85 3.13
N TYR A 366 -3.84 20.03 3.26
CA TYR A 366 -3.17 20.70 2.15
C TYR A 366 -1.79 21.24 2.52
N ILE A 367 -0.93 21.34 1.51
CA ILE A 367 0.36 22.02 1.54
C ILE A 367 0.39 23.08 0.43
N GLY A 368 1.33 24.02 0.52
CA GLY A 368 1.51 25.09 -0.46
C GLY A 368 0.64 26.34 -0.32
N ASP A 369 -0.08 26.54 0.80
CA ASP A 369 -0.74 27.82 1.11
C ASP A 369 0.27 28.88 1.56
N ASP A 370 0.65 29.78 0.65
CA ASP A 370 1.61 30.87 0.87
C ASP A 370 0.96 32.20 1.31
N THR A 371 -0.36 32.20 1.56
CA THR A 371 -1.08 33.40 2.01
C THR A 371 -0.64 33.87 3.40
N ASP A 372 0.01 32.99 4.17
CA ASP A 372 0.68 33.29 5.43
C ASP A 372 2.20 33.06 5.31
N SER A 373 2.93 34.10 4.89
CA SER A 373 4.41 34.11 4.81
C SER A 373 5.15 33.76 6.11
N THR A 374 4.45 33.61 7.25
CA THR A 374 5.05 33.21 8.53
C THR A 374 4.96 31.71 8.82
N LYS A 375 4.26 30.95 7.97
CA LYS A 375 4.11 29.50 8.09
C LYS A 375 4.46 28.85 6.77
N ALA A 376 5.53 28.07 6.74
CA ALA A 376 5.64 27.10 5.68
C ALA A 376 4.46 26.12 5.80
N SER A 377 3.79 25.88 4.68
CA SER A 377 2.63 25.00 4.58
C SER A 377 3.13 23.54 4.60
N VAL A 378 3.55 23.10 5.79
CA VAL A 378 4.15 21.79 6.01
C VAL A 378 3.10 20.82 6.50
N TYR A 379 2.95 19.70 5.81
CA TYR A 379 2.21 18.56 6.32
C TYR A 379 3.17 17.70 7.15
N THR A 380 2.75 17.32 8.36
CA THR A 380 3.55 16.43 9.22
C THR A 380 2.78 15.19 9.58
N LYS A 381 3.46 14.04 9.60
CA LYS A 381 2.92 12.78 10.10
C LYS A 381 3.94 12.06 10.96
N GLU A 382 3.48 11.43 12.03
CA GLU A 382 4.31 10.61 12.92
C GLU A 382 3.65 9.24 13.12
N ILE A 383 4.39 8.16 12.86
CA ILE A 383 3.95 6.79 13.10
C ILE A 383 5.09 6.05 13.79
N ASN A 384 4.83 5.53 14.99
CA ASN A 384 5.77 4.70 15.76
C ASN A 384 7.19 5.30 15.83
N GLY A 385 7.28 6.61 16.06
CA GLY A 385 8.53 7.35 16.20
C GLY A 385 9.19 7.82 14.90
N VAL A 386 8.72 7.38 13.72
CA VAL A 386 9.15 7.96 12.44
C VAL A 386 8.35 9.21 12.18
N LYS A 387 9.04 10.31 11.87
CA LYS A 387 8.45 11.63 11.62
C LYS A 387 8.71 12.03 10.17
N LEU A 388 7.66 12.41 9.46
CA LEU A 388 7.71 12.88 8.08
C LEU A 388 7.17 14.31 8.01
N ALA A 389 7.89 15.19 7.31
CA ALA A 389 7.47 16.54 6.96
C ALA A 389 7.46 16.68 5.42
N ILE A 390 6.36 17.17 4.85
CA ILE A 390 6.24 17.42 3.41
C ILE A 390 5.97 18.90 3.19
N ILE A 391 6.79 19.54 2.37
CA ILE A 391 6.74 20.98 2.11
C ILE A 391 6.35 21.19 0.64
N GLY A 392 5.20 21.84 0.41
CA GLY A 392 4.75 22.23 -0.92
C GLY A 392 5.29 23.61 -1.29
N VAL A 393 5.82 23.79 -2.50
CA VAL A 393 6.39 25.06 -2.94
C VAL A 393 6.09 25.38 -4.40
N TYR A 394 5.77 26.65 -4.68
CA TYR A 394 5.67 27.21 -6.02
C TYR A 394 6.83 28.17 -6.27
N THR A 395 7.80 27.73 -7.08
CA THR A 395 9.09 28.41 -7.18
C THR A 395 9.05 29.71 -7.99
N HIS A 396 8.07 29.86 -8.90
CA HIS A 396 7.97 31.03 -9.78
C HIS A 396 7.54 32.32 -9.07
N GLN A 397 6.85 32.23 -7.92
CA GLN A 397 6.54 33.40 -7.09
C GLN A 397 7.60 33.67 -6.00
N GLY A 398 8.59 32.79 -5.88
CA GLY A 398 9.61 32.83 -4.83
C GLY A 398 9.04 32.42 -3.48
N PHE A 399 9.79 31.61 -2.73
CA PHE A 399 9.39 31.20 -1.39
C PHE A 399 10.41 31.71 -0.37
N THR A 400 10.00 32.66 0.47
CA THR A 400 10.84 33.14 1.56
C THR A 400 10.76 32.13 2.71
N GLY A 401 11.89 31.58 3.17
CA GLY A 401 11.92 30.69 4.33
C GLY A 401 11.98 29.19 4.05
N LEU A 402 12.02 28.73 2.79
CA LEU A 402 12.00 27.29 2.45
C LEU A 402 13.24 26.59 3.03
N ARG A 403 14.40 27.22 2.82
CA ARG A 403 15.69 26.73 3.29
C ARG A 403 15.69 26.58 4.80
N GLU A 404 15.23 27.61 5.51
CA GLU A 404 15.12 27.63 6.96
C GLU A 404 14.13 26.59 7.47
N THR A 405 13.02 26.36 6.74
CA THR A 405 12.02 25.35 7.07
C THR A 405 12.58 23.94 6.93
N ILE A 406 13.26 23.64 5.83
CA ILE A 406 13.90 22.34 5.62
C ILE A 406 14.88 22.06 6.76
N GLU A 407 15.77 23.01 7.06
CA GLU A 407 16.72 22.88 8.16
C GLU A 407 16.03 22.71 9.52
N GLN A 408 14.94 23.44 9.76
CA GLN A 408 14.19 23.36 11.01
C GLN A 408 13.63 21.94 11.21
N TYR A 409 12.95 21.38 10.21
CA TYR A 409 12.34 20.05 10.32
C TYR A 409 13.40 18.94 10.34
N SER A 410 14.43 19.05 9.52
CA SER A 410 15.57 18.11 9.53
C SER A 410 16.23 18.06 10.92
N ARG A 411 16.54 19.23 11.52
CA ARG A 411 17.09 19.31 12.90
C ARG A 411 16.13 18.79 13.97
N ALA A 412 14.82 18.83 13.72
CA ALA A 412 13.80 18.28 14.61
C ALA A 412 13.61 16.75 14.46
N GLY A 413 14.42 16.09 13.62
CA GLY A 413 14.41 14.64 13.40
C GLY A 413 13.28 14.18 12.48
N TYR A 414 12.78 15.06 11.62
CA TYR A 414 11.86 14.67 10.55
C TYR A 414 12.65 14.23 9.33
N HIS A 415 12.14 13.21 8.64
CA HIS A 415 12.42 13.04 7.24
C HIS A 415 11.71 14.14 6.46
N VAL A 416 12.42 14.85 5.57
CA VAL A 416 11.89 16.05 4.91
C VAL A 416 11.74 15.82 3.42
N PHE A 417 10.50 15.88 2.92
CA PHE A 417 10.20 15.80 1.50
C PHE A 417 9.80 17.18 0.97
N VAL A 418 10.31 17.55 -0.21
CA VAL A 418 9.93 18.78 -0.90
C VAL A 418 9.14 18.43 -2.16
N TYR A 419 7.94 19.01 -2.29
CA TYR A 419 7.03 18.84 -3.40
C TYR A 419 6.91 20.15 -4.18
N ALA A 420 7.56 20.23 -5.35
CA ALA A 420 7.88 21.49 -6.01
C ALA A 420 7.14 21.68 -7.34
N HIS A 421 6.37 22.76 -7.44
CA HIS A 421 5.83 23.29 -8.71
C HIS A 421 6.86 24.24 -9.33
N TRP A 422 7.48 23.80 -10.44
CA TRP A 422 8.67 24.45 -11.01
C TRP A 422 8.95 24.06 -12.47
N GLY A 423 10.01 24.63 -13.05
CA GLY A 423 10.46 24.28 -14.38
C GLY A 423 9.65 24.93 -15.49
N GLU A 424 9.92 24.51 -16.72
CA GLU A 424 9.32 25.03 -17.94
C GLU A 424 8.28 24.04 -18.48
N GLU A 425 7.11 24.54 -18.85
CA GLU A 425 6.04 23.72 -19.44
C GLU A 425 6.55 22.92 -20.65
N TYR A 426 6.26 21.62 -20.65
CA TYR A 426 6.54 20.66 -21.71
C TYR A 426 8.03 20.41 -21.99
N ALA A 427 8.93 20.96 -21.19
CA ALA A 427 10.36 20.66 -21.28
C ALA A 427 10.62 19.21 -20.82
N ALA A 428 11.12 18.37 -21.71
CA ALA A 428 11.38 16.96 -21.43
C ALA A 428 12.54 16.70 -20.44
N LYS A 429 13.29 17.74 -20.07
CA LYS A 429 14.46 17.70 -19.17
C LYS A 429 14.42 18.84 -18.18
N SER A 430 14.92 18.59 -16.98
CA SER A 430 15.08 19.65 -15.98
C SER A 430 16.10 20.70 -16.47
N ASN A 431 15.88 21.96 -16.11
CA ASN A 431 16.85 23.03 -16.36
C ASN A 431 17.83 23.19 -15.19
N GLU A 432 18.90 23.96 -15.39
CA GLU A 432 19.95 24.17 -14.38
C GLU A 432 19.41 24.77 -13.07
N ILE A 433 18.35 25.58 -13.14
CA ILE A 433 17.74 26.20 -11.95
C ILE A 433 17.04 25.14 -11.10
N GLN A 434 16.26 24.24 -11.71
CA GLN A 434 15.63 23.12 -11.01
C GLN A 434 16.70 22.26 -10.31
N GLN A 435 17.79 21.93 -11.01
CA GLN A 435 18.88 21.11 -10.46
C GLN A 435 19.55 21.80 -9.28
N GLN A 436 19.94 23.07 -9.42
CA GLN A 436 20.56 23.84 -8.35
C GLN A 436 19.65 23.98 -7.11
N MET A 437 18.35 24.17 -7.31
CA MET A 437 17.38 24.22 -6.20
C MET A 437 17.25 22.87 -5.49
N ALA A 438 17.11 21.78 -6.24
CA ALA A 438 17.01 20.43 -5.69
C ALA A 438 18.24 20.06 -4.85
N HIS A 439 19.44 20.36 -5.37
CA HIS A 439 20.71 20.11 -4.67
C HIS A 439 20.83 20.95 -3.39
N ASP A 440 20.51 22.25 -3.44
CA ASP A 440 20.52 23.13 -2.26
C ASP A 440 19.53 22.68 -1.17
N TRP A 441 18.37 22.14 -1.55
CA TRP A 441 17.41 21.59 -0.58
C TRP A 441 17.90 20.30 0.06
N ILE A 442 18.51 19.41 -0.71
CA ILE A 442 19.14 18.19 -0.17
C ILE A 442 20.31 18.54 0.76
N ASP A 443 21.17 19.48 0.37
CA ASP A 443 22.29 19.95 1.20
C ASP A 443 21.83 20.55 2.55
N ARG A 444 20.55 20.95 2.65
CA ARG A 444 19.92 21.47 3.86
C ARG A 444 19.16 20.44 4.68
N GLY A 445 19.08 19.19 4.21
CA GLY A 445 18.45 18.08 4.92
C GLY A 445 17.13 17.60 4.33
N ALA A 446 16.81 17.92 3.07
CA ALA A 446 15.75 17.22 2.35
C ALA A 446 16.20 15.79 1.99
N ASP A 447 15.33 14.81 2.23
CA ASP A 447 15.56 13.40 1.94
C ASP A 447 15.01 12.97 0.57
N LEU A 448 14.05 13.71 0.05
CA LEU A 448 13.41 13.46 -1.25
C LEU A 448 12.91 14.78 -1.83
N VAL A 449 13.18 15.01 -3.11
CA VAL A 449 12.61 16.13 -3.87
C VAL A 449 11.78 15.59 -5.02
N VAL A 450 10.53 16.03 -5.13
CA VAL A 450 9.58 15.62 -6.17
C VAL A 450 9.01 16.84 -6.84
N GLY A 451 9.24 16.95 -8.14
CA GLY A 451 8.74 18.03 -8.97
C GLY A 451 7.44 17.70 -9.70
N ILE A 452 6.71 18.75 -10.05
CA ILE A 452 5.50 18.80 -10.89
C ILE A 452 5.47 20.14 -11.65
N HIS A 453 4.45 20.39 -12.49
CA HIS A 453 4.25 21.53 -13.41
C HIS A 453 4.65 21.34 -14.88
N PRO A 454 5.80 20.74 -15.26
CA PRO A 454 6.15 20.63 -16.68
C PRO A 454 5.12 19.87 -17.53
N HIS A 455 4.11 19.24 -16.92
CA HIS A 455 3.06 18.43 -17.53
C HIS A 455 3.58 17.21 -18.31
N VAL A 456 4.88 16.94 -18.24
CA VAL A 456 5.58 15.78 -18.78
C VAL A 456 6.52 15.22 -17.71
N VAL A 457 6.77 13.91 -17.74
CA VAL A 457 7.72 13.27 -16.82
C VAL A 457 9.15 13.68 -17.19
N GLN A 458 9.92 14.14 -16.20
CA GLN A 458 11.35 14.45 -16.32
C GLN A 458 12.20 13.38 -15.65
N GLU A 459 13.52 13.43 -15.85
CA GLU A 459 14.46 12.46 -15.28
C GLU A 459 14.44 12.40 -13.75
N VAL A 460 14.99 11.30 -13.24
CA VAL A 460 15.37 11.17 -11.84
C VAL A 460 16.87 11.32 -11.67
N GLU A 461 17.29 11.72 -10.48
CA GLU A 461 18.69 11.83 -10.09
C GLU A 461 18.88 11.26 -8.68
N VAL A 462 20.13 10.94 -8.33
CA VAL A 462 20.55 10.76 -6.94
C VAL A 462 21.67 11.75 -6.67
N TYR A 463 21.44 12.67 -5.73
CA TYR A 463 22.40 13.68 -5.31
C TYR A 463 22.67 13.52 -3.81
N ALA A 464 23.94 13.44 -3.41
CA ALA A 464 24.36 13.18 -2.03
C ALA A 464 23.65 11.96 -1.37
N GLY A 465 23.37 10.92 -2.16
CA GLY A 465 22.67 9.71 -1.70
C GLY A 465 21.14 9.87 -1.58
N ARG A 466 20.58 11.04 -1.91
CA ARG A 466 19.14 11.32 -1.84
C ARG A 466 18.50 11.35 -3.24
N PRO A 467 17.32 10.73 -3.41
CA PRO A 467 16.61 10.72 -4.68
C PRO A 467 15.97 12.07 -5.02
N ILE A 468 15.97 12.41 -6.31
CA ILE A 468 15.25 13.53 -6.91
C ILE A 468 14.40 13.00 -8.07
N VAL A 469 13.14 13.41 -8.14
CA VAL A 469 12.27 13.24 -9.31
C VAL A 469 11.95 14.63 -9.84
N TYR A 470 12.44 15.01 -11.02
CA TYR A 470 12.30 16.40 -11.47
C TYR A 470 10.88 16.77 -11.93
N SER A 471 10.10 15.80 -12.42
CA SER A 471 8.69 16.00 -12.73
C SER A 471 7.95 14.68 -12.81
N LEU A 472 6.80 14.59 -12.14
CA LEU A 472 5.85 13.47 -12.28
C LEU A 472 4.89 13.62 -13.48
N GLY A 473 4.88 14.78 -14.14
CA GLY A 473 3.92 15.08 -15.21
C GLY A 473 2.47 15.15 -14.72
N ASN A 474 1.52 14.86 -15.61
CA ASN A 474 0.09 14.89 -15.30
C ASN A 474 -0.37 13.59 -14.62
N PHE A 475 -1.25 13.69 -13.62
CA PHE A 475 -2.00 12.55 -13.09
C PHE A 475 -3.38 12.42 -13.74
N ILE A 476 -4.11 13.54 -13.87
CA ILE A 476 -5.33 13.64 -14.68
C ILE A 476 -5.43 15.02 -15.34
N PHE A 477 -5.50 15.04 -16.67
CA PHE A 477 -5.56 16.27 -17.46
C PHE A 477 -6.21 16.04 -18.83
N ASP A 478 -6.61 17.10 -19.53
CA ASP A 478 -7.11 17.05 -20.92
C ASP A 478 -6.06 17.45 -21.98
N GLN A 479 -4.77 17.35 -21.67
CA GLN A 479 -3.68 17.70 -22.60
C GLN A 479 -3.34 16.53 -23.55
N GLY A 480 -4.08 16.41 -24.64
CA GLY A 480 -3.96 15.31 -25.60
C GLY A 480 -3.06 15.57 -26.82
N PHE A 481 -2.30 16.67 -26.84
CA PHE A 481 -1.56 17.11 -28.04
C PHE A 481 -0.20 16.43 -28.25
N SER A 482 0.32 15.71 -27.25
CA SER A 482 1.56 14.92 -27.33
C SER A 482 1.41 13.60 -26.55
N ASP A 483 2.27 12.62 -26.81
CA ASP A 483 2.25 11.36 -26.03
C ASP A 483 2.79 11.58 -24.61
N GLU A 484 3.76 12.48 -24.48
CA GLU A 484 4.44 12.85 -23.25
C GLU A 484 3.47 13.47 -22.22
N THR A 485 2.49 14.26 -22.67
CA THR A 485 1.50 14.89 -21.78
C THR A 485 0.37 13.95 -21.34
N LYS A 486 0.22 12.80 -22.02
CA LYS A 486 -0.78 11.77 -21.70
C LYS A 486 -0.25 10.70 -20.75
N VAL A 487 1.03 10.77 -20.40
CA VAL A 487 1.71 9.80 -19.53
C VAL A 487 2.30 10.52 -18.33
N GLY A 488 1.94 10.06 -17.12
CA GLY A 488 2.48 10.54 -15.86
C GLY A 488 3.19 9.44 -15.08
N ALA A 489 3.79 9.85 -13.97
CA ALA A 489 4.35 8.96 -12.96
C ALA A 489 3.69 9.20 -11.61
N VAL A 490 3.55 8.14 -10.83
CA VAL A 490 3.30 8.22 -9.38
C VAL A 490 4.54 7.69 -8.69
N VAL A 491 5.09 8.45 -7.74
CA VAL A 491 6.17 7.96 -6.87
C VAL A 491 5.56 7.45 -5.58
N GLY A 492 5.80 6.18 -5.28
CA GLY A 492 5.34 5.53 -4.05
C GLY A 492 6.51 5.02 -3.24
N GLY A 493 6.28 4.68 -1.97
CA GLY A 493 7.35 4.16 -1.13
C GLY A 493 7.04 4.14 0.36
N ALA A 494 8.07 3.86 1.14
CA ALA A 494 8.03 3.93 2.60
C ALA A 494 9.31 4.59 3.13
N VAL A 495 9.15 5.43 4.14
CA VAL A 495 10.25 5.96 4.93
C VAL A 495 10.25 5.30 6.31
N LYS A 496 11.44 4.90 6.76
CA LYS A 496 11.73 4.34 8.08
C LYS A 496 12.89 5.12 8.69
N SER A 497 13.18 4.88 9.97
CA SER A 497 14.40 5.41 10.59
C SER A 497 15.63 5.02 9.77
N GLY A 498 16.32 6.00 9.19
CA GLY A 498 17.56 5.79 8.44
C GLY A 498 17.41 5.22 7.03
N GLU A 499 16.20 5.00 6.51
CA GLU A 499 16.00 4.37 5.19
C GLU A 499 14.81 4.97 4.44
N LEU A 500 15.00 5.27 3.16
CA LEU A 500 13.93 5.61 2.22
C LEU A 500 13.89 4.58 1.09
N SER A 501 12.75 3.92 0.91
CA SER A 501 12.51 3.04 -0.23
C SER A 501 11.43 3.63 -1.12
N VAL A 502 11.66 3.70 -2.44
CA VAL A 502 10.72 4.27 -3.41
C VAL A 502 10.52 3.37 -4.64
N PHE A 503 9.44 3.59 -5.36
CA PHE A 503 9.16 3.01 -6.67
C PHE A 503 8.40 4.02 -7.55
N LEU A 504 8.36 3.76 -8.86
CA LEU A 504 7.63 4.57 -9.83
C LEU A 504 6.57 3.73 -10.53
N VAL A 505 5.35 4.25 -10.59
CA VAL A 505 4.21 3.67 -11.31
C VAL A 505 3.86 4.57 -12.50
N PRO A 506 4.14 4.14 -13.74
CA PRO A 506 3.65 4.81 -14.93
C PRO A 506 2.13 4.75 -15.06
N VAL A 507 1.51 5.89 -15.30
CA VAL A 507 0.06 6.03 -15.46
C VAL A 507 -0.29 6.76 -16.76
N GLN A 508 -1.39 6.39 -17.40
CA GLN A 508 -2.05 7.26 -18.36
C GLN A 508 -2.78 8.36 -17.58
N SER A 509 -2.76 9.58 -18.11
CA SER A 509 -3.34 10.76 -17.44
C SER A 509 -4.39 11.50 -18.27
N TYR A 510 -4.57 11.13 -19.54
CA TYR A 510 -5.49 11.84 -20.43
C TYR A 510 -6.95 11.50 -20.17
N LEU A 511 -7.70 12.47 -19.64
CA LEU A 511 -9.13 12.44 -19.31
C LEU A 511 -9.57 11.39 -18.28
N SER A 512 -8.81 10.32 -18.07
CA SER A 512 -9.09 9.24 -17.14
C SER A 512 -7.76 8.60 -16.73
N PRO A 513 -7.42 8.58 -15.42
CA PRO A 513 -6.20 7.96 -14.97
C PRO A 513 -6.31 6.43 -14.98
N ALA A 514 -5.22 5.76 -15.35
CA ALA A 514 -5.10 4.31 -15.28
C ALA A 514 -3.62 3.90 -15.21
N VAL A 515 -3.32 2.77 -14.58
CA VAL A 515 -1.98 2.16 -14.71
C VAL A 515 -1.76 1.76 -16.17
N LEU A 516 -0.59 2.06 -16.74
CA LEU A 516 -0.29 1.71 -18.13
C LEU A 516 -0.29 0.18 -18.35
N GLU A 517 -0.61 -0.25 -19.57
CA GLU A 517 -0.53 -1.66 -19.92
C GLU A 517 0.91 -2.20 -19.76
N PRO A 518 1.09 -3.51 -19.48
CA PRO A 518 2.38 -4.07 -19.03
C PRO A 518 3.59 -3.72 -19.90
N THR A 519 3.42 -3.66 -21.22
CA THR A 519 4.50 -3.34 -22.16
C THR A 519 4.97 -1.88 -22.00
N LEU A 520 4.03 -0.93 -21.96
CA LEU A 520 4.37 0.48 -21.78
C LEU A 520 4.82 0.76 -20.36
N TYR A 521 4.18 0.15 -19.37
CA TYR A 521 4.59 0.22 -17.97
C TYR A 521 6.06 -0.13 -17.82
N LYS A 522 6.47 -1.32 -18.28
CA LYS A 522 7.85 -1.78 -18.18
C LYS A 522 8.81 -0.82 -18.89
N LYS A 523 8.46 -0.40 -20.11
CA LYS A 523 9.26 0.55 -20.90
C LYS A 523 9.51 1.84 -20.11
N TYR A 524 8.45 2.48 -19.60
CA TYR A 524 8.58 3.77 -18.91
C TYR A 524 9.28 3.62 -17.57
N ARG A 525 8.89 2.65 -16.74
CA ARG A 525 9.53 2.40 -15.45
C ARG A 525 11.03 2.18 -15.59
N ASP A 526 11.45 1.28 -16.48
CA ASP A 526 12.86 0.92 -16.65
C ASP A 526 13.66 2.10 -17.23
N THR A 527 13.04 2.92 -18.10
CA THR A 527 13.68 4.10 -18.70
C THR A 527 13.83 5.23 -17.68
N TRP A 528 12.77 5.55 -16.93
CA TRP A 528 12.78 6.66 -15.97
C TRP A 528 13.64 6.36 -14.77
N ALA A 529 13.59 5.14 -14.24
CA ALA A 529 14.37 4.74 -13.07
C ALA A 529 15.78 4.24 -13.42
N ALA A 530 16.24 4.39 -14.68
CA ALA A 530 17.58 3.98 -15.10
C ALA A 530 18.70 4.54 -14.19
N PRO A 531 18.66 5.81 -13.73
CA PRO A 531 19.65 6.34 -12.80
C PRO A 531 19.61 5.72 -11.40
N TRP A 532 18.49 5.11 -11.01
CA TRP A 532 18.30 4.49 -9.70
C TRP A 532 18.62 2.99 -9.66
N GLN A 533 18.91 2.36 -10.79
CA GLN A 533 19.08 0.89 -10.89
C GLN A 533 20.10 0.30 -9.92
N VAL A 534 21.15 1.04 -9.57
CA VAL A 534 22.17 0.58 -8.61
C VAL A 534 21.67 0.49 -7.16
N TYR A 535 20.52 1.10 -6.88
CA TYR A 535 19.83 1.09 -5.58
C TYR A 535 18.66 0.09 -5.54
N GLN A 536 18.46 -0.69 -6.61
CA GLN A 536 17.32 -1.59 -6.72
C GLN A 536 17.49 -2.80 -5.79
N SER A 537 16.49 -3.05 -4.94
CA SER A 537 16.37 -4.25 -4.11
C SER A 537 15.74 -5.41 -4.90
N GLU A 538 15.81 -6.62 -4.35
CA GLU A 538 15.23 -7.83 -4.97
C GLU A 538 13.71 -7.70 -5.23
N ASN A 539 13.02 -6.88 -4.44
CA ASN A 539 11.58 -6.65 -4.53
C ASN A 539 11.22 -5.45 -5.44
N GLY A 540 12.19 -4.90 -6.19
CA GLY A 540 11.95 -3.87 -7.20
C GLY A 540 11.87 -2.42 -6.69
N TYR A 541 11.94 -2.20 -5.37
CA TYR A 541 12.11 -0.86 -4.78
C TYR A 541 13.52 -0.34 -5.00
N TYR A 542 13.68 0.98 -5.03
CA TYR A 542 14.96 1.67 -4.95
C TYR A 542 15.16 2.17 -3.53
N THR A 543 16.18 1.68 -2.84
CA THR A 543 16.40 1.94 -1.41
C THR A 543 17.64 2.81 -1.19
N PHE A 544 17.46 3.86 -0.40
CA PHE A 544 18.45 4.87 -0.09
C PHE A 544 18.72 4.88 1.41
N ASP A 545 20.00 4.75 1.78
CA ASP A 545 20.46 4.91 3.15
C ASP A 545 20.43 6.41 3.51
N LEU A 546 19.75 6.72 4.61
CA LEU A 546 19.56 8.08 5.08
C LEU A 546 20.52 8.48 6.21
N GLU A 547 21.38 7.58 6.70
CA GLU A 547 22.31 7.83 7.82
C GLU A 547 23.72 8.31 7.39
#